data_AF-A0AAE0SRC7-F1
#
_entry.id   AF-A0AAE0SRC7-F1
#
_cell.length_a   1.000
_cell.length_b   1.000
_cell.length_c   1.000
_cell.angle_alpha   90.00
_cell.angle_beta   90.00
_cell.angle_gamma   90.00
#
_symmetry.space_group_name_H-M   'P 1'
#
loop_
_entity.id
_entity.type
_entity.pdbx_description
1 polymer ?
#
loop_
_entity_poly.entity_id
_entity_poly.type
_entity_poly.pdbx_seq_one_letter_code
_entity_poly.pdbx_strand_id
1 'polypeptide(L)'
;MTNFLMVNDTHTHPGYVKLQRISISPVYTPVPVYLEEYNDGFSTIDSLNRTVLSNTLPHTLGTVYGPAYRKHNYLSGLSVDIVYALRCSQWPQEGYEWFLRRRLNGWPTPIQIENAREYGCFVTPVGHSHSPECLLEWRLSFSIAERDITRSFEDTTMKVYILLKMVKKTYIEPVVGDAFSSYHCKVCMFWMRERTPHELWRNENLLQCLVLCIRQLYEWATTGFCPDYFIVTNNIYDRKIIGSVRNNIVQILRNLLASNCTFLLGIKCCKLEQYITDEISRFDYCIIAIKTEEIVNHMLSLSAASNCRSSILQYIPQHYSTLVDYLHRIMHVSKSWSYNMQYPFKHAMMILTSQLGFHVATICKENADVLLQEQVDYLVALASGCLSFGINSDTTSVRLKLCGLGMELGNHYLIQTSLQHISDYRMRYIFSSAMHHSHYSKYRIERLFRNRYNTEELLQTQTSYSVVYLPSEISITPKPLRMEMFRSLGVPSELREESSDIWFDWAEIDSLMCLYFFQYLNFSRQRKVKHKHAALDNMIHVVSTEPDILHRDTSLNILGYSFTQENQLTSAYRCFIESFKIRPYYNAAKFHLGILFNRIHATGRGHRHYGNRRNDISSDLYCTRWQ
;
A
#
# COMPACT_ATOMS: atom_id res chain seq x y z
N MET A 1 37.56 16.27 25.12
CA MET A 1 36.86 16.32 23.80
C MET A 1 37.63 17.27 22.91
N THR A 2 38.03 16.85 21.71
CA THR A 2 38.67 17.75 20.73
C THR A 2 37.56 18.55 20.03
N ASN A 3 37.64 19.87 20.10
CA ASN A 3 36.67 20.76 19.45
C ASN A 3 37.20 21.24 18.10
N PHE A 4 36.35 21.28 17.08
CA PHE A 4 36.67 21.76 15.74
C PHE A 4 35.76 22.93 15.37
N LEU A 5 36.31 23.90 14.66
CA LEU A 5 35.59 24.95 13.96
C LEU A 5 35.32 24.47 12.53
N MET A 6 34.05 24.56 12.09
CA MET A 6 33.72 24.44 10.67
C MET A 6 34.09 25.75 9.97
N VAL A 7 34.93 25.66 8.94
CA VAL A 7 35.36 26.79 8.14
C VAL A 7 34.81 26.60 6.72
N ASN A 8 33.98 27.54 6.29
CA ASN A 8 33.51 27.62 4.90
C ASN A 8 34.20 28.84 4.28
N ASP A 9 35.14 28.59 3.35
CA ASP A 9 35.69 29.65 2.51
C ASP A 9 34.90 29.76 1.19
N THR A 10 35.08 30.86 0.47
CA THR A 10 34.38 31.11 -0.81
C THR A 10 34.75 30.14 -1.94
N HIS A 11 35.77 29.30 -1.74
CA HIS A 11 36.28 28.36 -2.74
C HIS A 11 35.81 26.91 -2.48
N THR A 12 35.26 26.64 -1.30
CA THR A 12 34.75 25.33 -0.92
C THR A 12 33.42 25.05 -1.65
N HIS A 13 33.30 23.85 -2.24
CA HIS A 13 32.08 23.47 -2.94
C HIS A 13 30.89 23.40 -1.95
N PRO A 14 29.69 23.91 -2.31
CA PRO A 14 28.52 23.82 -1.44
C PRO A 14 28.24 22.39 -0.96
N GLY A 15 27.91 22.22 0.31
CA GLY A 15 27.76 20.89 0.92
C GLY A 15 29.08 20.24 1.39
N TYR A 16 30.22 20.92 1.24
CA TYR A 16 31.50 20.54 1.82
C TYR A 16 32.01 21.66 2.74
N VAL A 17 32.84 21.30 3.72
CA VAL A 17 33.43 22.23 4.70
C VAL A 17 34.87 21.83 5.00
N LYS A 18 35.70 22.75 5.49
CA LYS A 18 37.02 22.42 6.07
C LYS A 18 36.92 22.44 7.60
N LEU A 19 37.71 21.59 8.26
CA LEU A 19 37.72 21.52 9.73
C LEU A 19 39.04 22.08 10.27
N GLN A 20 38.94 23.14 11.08
CA GLN A 20 40.06 23.74 11.78
C GLN A 20 40.00 23.35 13.26
N ARG A 21 41.10 22.88 13.83
CA ARG A 21 41.14 22.47 15.24
C ARG A 21 41.17 23.70 16.15
N ILE A 22 40.37 23.70 17.21
CA ILE A 22 40.44 24.73 18.26
C ILE A 22 41.28 24.17 19.41
N SER A 23 42.48 24.72 19.62
CA SER A 23 43.29 24.43 20.81
C SER A 23 42.68 25.13 22.03
N ILE A 24 41.88 24.39 22.80
CA ILE A 24 41.53 24.79 24.16
C ILE A 24 42.64 24.25 25.06
N SER A 25 43.25 25.13 25.88
CA SER A 25 44.36 24.84 26.80
C SER A 25 44.16 23.53 27.60
N PRO A 26 45.23 22.79 27.96
CA PRO A 26 45.17 21.36 28.14
C PRO A 26 44.60 20.98 29.51
N VAL A 27 43.45 20.32 29.52
CA VAL A 27 43.11 19.37 30.59
C VAL A 27 43.31 17.98 30.01
N TYR A 28 44.39 17.34 30.45
CA TYR A 28 44.77 15.97 30.15
C TYR A 28 43.56 15.03 30.20
N THR A 29 43.10 14.59 29.02
CA THR A 29 42.41 13.31 28.87
C THR A 29 42.94 12.67 27.59
N PRO A 30 43.63 11.52 27.68
CA PRO A 30 44.14 10.85 26.50
C PRO A 30 42.98 10.17 25.78
N VAL A 31 42.54 10.75 24.67
CA VAL A 31 41.82 10.01 23.64
C VAL A 31 42.78 9.92 22.45
N PRO A 32 43.17 8.71 22.00
CA PRO A 32 44.07 8.57 20.87
C PRO A 32 43.28 8.83 19.58
N VAL A 33 43.21 10.10 19.16
CA VAL A 33 42.89 10.45 17.77
C VAL A 33 44.08 11.21 17.22
N TYR A 34 44.94 10.52 16.45
CA TYR A 34 46.04 11.14 15.72
C TYR A 34 45.46 11.81 14.47
N LEU A 35 44.89 13.01 14.63
CA LEU A 35 44.63 13.88 13.50
C LEU A 35 45.93 14.64 13.18
N GLU A 36 46.67 14.22 12.16
CA GLU A 36 47.83 14.95 11.66
C GLU A 36 47.36 16.29 11.06
N GLU A 37 47.94 17.38 11.58
CA GLU A 37 47.72 18.74 11.11
C GLU A 37 48.50 18.95 9.80
N TYR A 38 47.86 19.54 8.79
CA TYR A 38 48.60 20.15 7.68
C TYR A 38 49.21 21.48 8.17
N ASN A 39 50.26 21.99 7.52
CA ASN A 39 51.08 23.12 7.98
C ASN A 39 50.32 24.40 8.40
N ASP A 40 49.03 24.53 8.08
CA ASP A 40 48.16 25.66 8.41
C ASP A 40 47.05 25.37 9.47
N GLY A 41 47.10 24.24 10.18
CA GLY A 41 46.18 23.94 11.31
C GLY A 41 44.81 23.32 10.94
N PHE A 42 44.64 22.89 9.69
CA PHE A 42 43.46 22.14 9.23
C PHE A 42 43.63 20.63 9.39
N SER A 43 42.53 19.92 9.70
CA SER A 43 42.51 18.47 9.83
C SER A 43 42.28 17.78 8.48
N THR A 44 43.18 16.86 8.13
CA THR A 44 43.08 16.06 6.89
C THR A 44 42.12 14.87 7.05
N ILE A 45 41.42 14.49 5.97
CA ILE A 45 40.59 13.27 5.88
C ILE A 45 41.40 12.01 6.23
N ASP A 46 42.66 11.99 5.80
CA ASP A 46 43.59 10.86 5.93
C ASP A 46 43.84 10.46 7.39
N SER A 47 43.77 11.43 8.30
CA SER A 47 44.12 11.22 9.70
C SER A 47 43.00 10.56 10.53
N LEU A 48 41.73 10.83 10.20
CA LEU A 48 40.59 10.09 10.77
C LEU A 48 40.45 8.71 10.10
N ASN A 49 40.61 8.64 8.77
CA ASN A 49 40.55 7.36 8.06
C ASN A 49 41.64 6.39 8.54
N ARG A 50 42.90 6.85 8.73
CA ARG A 50 43.97 6.01 9.29
C ARG A 50 43.67 5.56 10.72
N THR A 51 43.31 6.49 11.62
CA THR A 51 43.05 6.18 13.04
C THR A 51 41.85 5.24 13.23
N VAL A 52 40.80 5.41 12.43
CA VAL A 52 39.56 4.63 12.57
C VAL A 52 39.68 3.27 11.89
N LEU A 53 40.31 3.20 10.70
CA LEU A 53 40.56 1.92 10.01
C LEU A 53 41.59 1.07 10.75
N SER A 54 42.62 1.67 11.38
CA SER A 54 43.64 0.94 12.14
C SER A 54 43.12 0.36 13.46
N ASN A 55 42.19 1.04 14.14
CA ASN A 55 41.74 0.66 15.48
C ASN A 55 40.56 -0.34 15.50
N THR A 56 39.89 -0.58 14.37
CA THR A 56 38.66 -1.41 14.35
C THR A 56 38.76 -2.70 13.54
N LEU A 57 39.80 -2.90 12.72
CA LEU A 57 39.79 -3.99 11.72
C LEU A 57 41.16 -4.65 11.48
N PRO A 58 41.62 -5.59 12.33
CA PRO A 58 42.78 -6.42 11.96
C PRO A 58 42.47 -7.47 10.88
N HIS A 59 41.22 -7.98 10.73
CA HIS A 59 41.00 -9.23 9.97
C HIS A 59 39.62 -9.42 9.26
N THR A 60 39.03 -8.42 8.58
CA THR A 60 37.82 -8.71 7.75
C THR A 60 37.87 -8.13 6.33
N LEU A 61 37.42 -8.92 5.35
CA LEU A 61 37.27 -8.56 3.94
C LEU A 61 36.09 -7.58 3.77
N GLY A 62 36.37 -6.32 3.45
CA GLY A 62 35.37 -5.29 3.12
C GLY A 62 35.88 -4.32 2.06
N THR A 63 35.00 -3.49 1.53
CA THR A 63 35.31 -2.56 0.41
C THR A 63 34.91 -1.13 0.78
N VAL A 64 35.73 -0.14 0.39
CA VAL A 64 35.47 1.28 0.67
C VAL A 64 34.67 1.91 -0.46
N TYR A 65 33.55 2.56 -0.14
CA TYR A 65 32.69 3.29 -1.08
C TYR A 65 32.40 4.71 -0.56
N GLY A 66 33.11 5.70 -1.09
CA GLY A 66 33.03 7.07 -0.55
C GLY A 66 33.43 7.09 0.93
N PRO A 67 32.60 7.66 1.85
CA PRO A 67 32.91 7.66 3.28
C PRO A 67 32.49 6.36 3.99
N ALA A 68 31.97 5.36 3.26
CA ALA A 68 31.45 4.12 3.84
C ALA A 68 32.46 2.97 3.71
N TYR A 69 32.59 2.19 4.78
CA TYR A 69 33.17 0.85 4.74
C TYR A 69 32.04 -0.17 4.63
N ARG A 70 31.97 -0.87 3.49
CA ARG A 70 30.96 -1.89 3.21
C ARG A 70 31.44 -3.25 3.69
N LYS A 71 30.73 -3.81 4.68
CA LYS A 71 30.90 -5.19 5.15
C LYS A 71 29.86 -6.08 4.48
N HIS A 72 30.32 -7.15 3.82
CA HIS A 72 29.43 -8.17 3.27
C HIS A 72 29.21 -9.29 4.28
N ASN A 73 27.95 -9.62 4.55
CA ASN A 73 27.59 -10.81 5.28
C ASN A 73 27.22 -11.92 4.28
N TYR A 74 28.18 -12.78 3.96
CA TYR A 74 28.02 -13.85 2.97
C TYR A 74 26.91 -14.86 3.31
N LEU A 75 26.56 -15.02 4.59
CA LEU A 75 25.50 -15.95 5.02
C LEU A 75 24.10 -15.40 4.76
N SER A 76 23.92 -14.09 4.84
CA SER A 76 22.61 -13.43 4.63
C SER A 76 22.46 -12.75 3.27
N GLY A 77 23.56 -12.62 2.51
CA GLY A 77 23.60 -11.81 1.29
C GLY A 77 23.41 -10.30 1.55
N LEU A 78 23.39 -9.87 2.81
CA LEU A 78 23.23 -8.46 3.19
C LEU A 78 24.58 -7.76 3.27
N SER A 79 24.60 -6.47 2.92
CA SER A 79 25.75 -5.60 3.09
C SER A 79 25.42 -4.48 4.09
N VAL A 80 26.35 -4.20 4.99
CA VAL A 80 26.24 -3.10 5.95
C VAL A 80 27.28 -2.04 5.59
N ASP A 81 26.81 -0.80 5.38
CA ASP A 81 27.67 0.36 5.17
C ASP A 81 27.90 1.06 6.51
N ILE A 82 29.16 1.09 6.97
CA ILE A 82 29.58 1.78 8.19
C ILE A 82 30.19 3.13 7.78
N VAL A 83 29.60 4.23 8.24
CA VAL A 83 30.09 5.60 7.98
C VAL A 83 30.45 6.25 9.30
N TYR A 84 31.72 6.65 9.45
CA TYR A 84 32.16 7.47 10.57
C TYR A 84 31.91 8.94 10.26
N ALA A 85 31.39 9.67 11.23
CA ALA A 85 31.06 11.07 11.07
C ALA A 85 31.30 11.83 12.38
N LEU A 86 31.73 13.08 12.27
CA LEU A 86 31.79 13.99 13.42
C LEU A 86 30.44 14.70 13.54
N ARG A 87 29.90 14.76 14.75
CA ARG A 87 28.63 15.44 15.02
C ARG A 87 28.86 16.94 15.18
N CYS A 88 28.03 17.72 14.50
CA CYS A 88 27.91 19.16 14.67
C CYS A 88 26.58 19.44 15.37
N SER A 89 26.61 20.10 16.54
CA SER A 89 25.38 20.42 17.29
C SER A 89 24.50 21.47 16.61
N GLN A 90 25.05 22.21 15.65
CA GLN A 90 24.36 23.24 14.88
C GLN A 90 24.49 22.97 13.38
N TRP A 91 23.54 23.48 12.62
CA TRP A 91 23.59 23.45 11.15
C TRP A 91 24.63 24.44 10.62
N PRO A 92 25.23 24.18 9.45
CA PRO A 92 26.09 25.14 8.77
C PRO A 92 25.25 26.33 8.29
N GLN A 93 25.88 27.51 8.16
CA GLN A 93 25.22 28.73 7.71
C GLN A 93 24.50 28.55 6.36
N GLU A 94 25.08 27.78 5.44
CA GLU A 94 24.49 27.47 4.12
C GLU A 94 23.14 26.75 4.19
N GLY A 95 22.86 26.04 5.30
CA GLY A 95 21.59 25.35 5.51
C GLY A 95 20.50 26.22 6.14
N TYR A 96 20.80 27.46 6.56
CA TYR A 96 19.83 28.28 7.29
C TYR A 96 18.66 28.75 6.42
N GLU A 97 18.88 28.90 5.11
CA GLU A 97 17.80 29.20 4.18
C GLU A 97 16.65 28.20 4.32
N TRP A 98 16.95 26.92 4.54
CA TRP A 98 15.93 25.88 4.67
C TRP A 98 14.96 26.15 5.84
N PHE A 99 15.44 26.71 6.95
CA PHE A 99 14.57 27.08 8.07
C PHE A 99 13.71 28.31 7.78
N LEU A 100 14.21 29.23 6.94
CA LEU A 100 13.54 30.49 6.60
C LEU A 100 12.63 30.35 5.36
N ARG A 101 12.78 29.26 4.61
CA ARG A 101 12.04 29.02 3.36
C ARG A 101 10.54 28.99 3.58
N ARG A 102 9.81 29.72 2.74
CA ARG A 102 8.33 29.78 2.80
C ARG A 102 7.71 28.44 2.40
N ARG A 103 6.91 27.83 3.30
CA ARG A 103 6.19 26.57 3.05
C ARG A 103 4.72 26.81 2.72
N LEU A 104 4.42 27.00 1.43
CA LEU A 104 3.05 27.30 0.97
C LEU A 104 2.06 26.15 1.22
N ASN A 105 2.54 24.90 1.27
CA ASN A 105 1.71 23.71 1.43
C ASN A 105 1.84 23.07 2.82
N GLY A 106 2.42 23.77 3.80
CA GLY A 106 2.48 23.32 5.21
C GLY A 106 3.39 22.12 5.49
N TRP A 107 4.13 21.63 4.49
CA TRP A 107 5.10 20.54 4.65
C TRP A 107 6.53 21.02 4.35
N PRO A 108 7.54 20.61 5.13
CA PRO A 108 7.44 19.91 6.42
C PRO A 108 6.75 20.78 7.48
N THR A 109 6.17 20.13 8.48
CA THR A 109 5.49 20.83 9.58
C THR A 109 6.50 21.62 10.42
N PRO A 110 6.07 22.69 11.14
CA PRO A 110 6.96 23.45 12.02
C PRO A 110 7.70 22.59 13.05
N ILE A 111 7.05 21.55 13.58
CA ILE A 111 7.65 20.62 14.55
C ILE A 111 8.80 19.83 13.90
N GLN A 112 8.62 19.36 12.67
CA GLN A 112 9.68 18.64 11.95
C GLN A 112 10.87 19.53 11.62
N ILE A 113 10.59 20.81 11.31
CA ILE A 113 11.64 21.80 11.06
C ILE A 113 12.45 22.06 12.34
N GLU A 114 11.78 22.20 13.49
CA GLU A 114 12.47 22.40 14.77
C GLU A 114 13.25 21.15 15.20
N ASN A 115 12.67 19.96 15.08
CA ASN A 115 13.39 18.71 15.32
C ASN A 115 14.65 18.61 14.44
N ALA A 116 14.53 18.92 13.14
CA ALA A 116 15.67 18.94 12.22
C ALA A 116 16.77 19.90 12.67
N ARG A 117 16.40 21.08 13.19
CA ARG A 117 17.33 22.04 13.78
C ARG A 117 18.04 21.48 15.01
N GLU A 118 17.29 20.90 15.96
CA GLU A 118 17.83 20.32 17.20
C GLU A 118 18.79 19.16 16.97
N TYR A 119 18.55 18.36 15.92
CA TYR A 119 19.43 17.24 15.57
C TYR A 119 20.86 17.70 15.22
N GLY A 120 21.01 18.93 14.72
CA GLY A 120 22.27 19.41 14.15
C GLY A 120 22.57 18.73 12.81
N CYS A 121 23.85 18.60 12.47
CA CYS A 121 24.29 17.87 11.27
C CYS A 121 25.54 17.04 11.57
N PHE A 122 26.09 16.42 10.54
CA PHE A 122 27.30 15.63 10.61
C PHE A 122 28.26 16.02 9.49
N VAL A 123 29.55 15.80 9.70
CA VAL A 123 30.57 15.91 8.65
C VAL A 123 31.24 14.55 8.47
N THR A 124 31.38 14.13 7.21
CA THR A 124 31.90 12.80 6.82
C THR A 124 33.23 12.93 6.07
N PRO A 125 34.16 11.97 6.23
CA PRO A 125 35.53 12.04 5.71
C PRO A 125 35.58 11.73 4.21
N VAL A 126 34.98 12.60 3.40
CA VAL A 126 35.02 12.55 1.93
C VAL A 126 34.99 13.97 1.38
N GLY A 127 36.00 14.33 0.61
CA GLY A 127 36.08 15.64 -0.04
C GLY A 127 35.45 15.65 -1.42
N HIS A 128 35.38 16.83 -2.02
CA HIS A 128 34.84 17.01 -3.34
C HIS A 128 35.85 16.53 -4.39
N SER A 129 35.43 15.66 -5.31
CA SER A 129 36.36 14.83 -6.11
C SER A 129 37.28 15.59 -7.07
N HIS A 130 37.00 16.86 -7.38
CA HIS A 130 37.95 17.70 -8.14
C HIS A 130 38.20 19.05 -7.47
N SER A 131 37.99 19.13 -6.15
CA SER A 131 38.62 20.19 -5.39
C SER A 131 40.13 19.92 -5.34
N PRO A 132 41.00 20.91 -5.58
CA PRO A 132 42.43 20.75 -5.36
C PRO A 132 42.75 20.50 -3.87
N GLU A 133 41.79 20.81 -2.98
CA GLU A 133 41.88 20.66 -1.53
C GLU A 133 41.00 19.50 -1.03
N CYS A 134 40.67 18.54 -1.90
CA CYS A 134 39.75 17.44 -1.58
C CYS A 134 40.18 16.60 -0.36
N LEU A 135 41.45 16.65 0.06
CA LEU A 135 41.94 15.96 1.27
C LEU A 135 41.66 16.75 2.57
N LEU A 136 41.32 18.03 2.46
CA LEU A 136 40.98 18.93 3.57
C LEU A 136 39.46 19.10 3.74
N GLU A 137 38.68 18.65 2.76
CA GLU A 137 37.24 18.85 2.71
C GLU A 137 36.45 17.71 3.35
N TRP A 138 35.36 18.06 4.01
CA TRP A 138 34.46 17.13 4.67
C TRP A 138 33.06 17.37 4.16
N ARG A 139 32.36 16.31 3.79
CA ARG A 139 31.00 16.42 3.26
C ARG A 139 29.98 16.51 4.39
N LEU A 140 29.10 17.51 4.30
CA LEU A 140 27.95 17.68 5.19
C LEU A 140 26.93 16.55 5.00
N SER A 141 26.31 16.14 6.11
CA SER A 141 25.32 15.07 6.15
C SER A 141 24.22 15.41 7.15
N PHE A 142 22.98 15.38 6.67
CA PHE A 142 21.77 15.64 7.46
C PHE A 142 20.98 14.35 7.71
N SER A 143 21.68 13.20 7.77
CA SER A 143 21.08 11.86 7.76
C SER A 143 19.99 11.62 8.80
N ILE A 144 20.09 12.25 9.99
CA ILE A 144 19.08 12.14 11.05
C ILE A 144 17.82 12.94 10.70
N ALA A 145 17.97 14.19 10.24
CA ALA A 145 16.86 15.01 9.76
C ALA A 145 16.18 14.37 8.53
N GLU A 146 16.97 13.90 7.57
CA GLU A 146 16.45 13.14 6.41
C GLU A 146 15.62 11.93 6.84
N ARG A 147 16.11 11.18 7.82
CA ARG A 147 15.44 9.98 8.31
C ARG A 147 14.12 10.33 8.98
N ASP A 148 14.09 11.36 9.81
CA ASP A 148 12.87 11.79 10.50
C ASP A 148 11.81 12.27 9.49
N ILE A 149 12.21 13.14 8.56
CA ILE A 149 11.34 13.64 7.48
C ILE A 149 10.85 12.48 6.60
N THR A 150 11.72 11.54 6.20
CA THR A 150 11.32 10.37 5.40
C THR A 150 10.34 9.48 6.16
N ARG A 151 10.53 9.28 7.47
CA ARG A 151 9.63 8.47 8.31
C ARG A 151 8.27 9.10 8.50
N SER A 152 8.17 10.42 8.32
CA SER A 152 6.91 11.14 8.36
C SER A 152 6.10 11.06 7.06
N PHE A 153 6.60 10.38 6.03
CA PHE A 153 5.82 10.18 4.82
C PHE A 153 4.53 9.44 5.12
N GLU A 154 3.42 10.09 4.78
CA GLU A 154 2.12 9.48 4.70
C GLU A 154 2.11 8.39 3.63
N ASP A 155 1.12 7.49 3.73
CA ASP A 155 1.03 6.28 2.93
C ASP A 155 1.26 6.51 1.41
N THR A 156 0.46 7.37 0.77
CA THR A 156 0.60 7.66 -0.66
C THR A 156 1.98 8.24 -1.01
N THR A 157 2.56 9.07 -0.13
CA THR A 157 3.90 9.64 -0.34
C THR A 157 4.97 8.55 -0.33
N MET A 158 4.90 7.65 0.66
CA MET A 158 5.81 6.52 0.78
C MET A 158 5.67 5.57 -0.42
N LYS A 159 4.45 5.31 -0.86
CA LYS A 159 4.15 4.57 -2.09
C LYS A 159 4.89 5.21 -3.29
N VAL A 160 4.67 6.49 -3.59
CA VAL A 160 5.34 7.14 -4.74
C VAL A 160 6.86 7.05 -4.63
N TYR A 161 7.44 7.23 -3.43
CA TYR A 161 8.87 7.10 -3.22
C TYR A 161 9.39 5.69 -3.58
N ILE A 162 8.65 4.65 -3.19
CA ILE A 162 8.98 3.26 -3.53
C ILE A 162 8.90 3.03 -5.04
N LEU A 163 7.83 3.49 -5.71
CA LEU A 163 7.71 3.35 -7.17
C LEU A 163 8.87 4.05 -7.87
N LEU A 164 9.25 5.25 -7.41
CA LEU A 164 10.36 5.99 -7.98
C LEU A 164 11.69 5.23 -7.85
N LYS A 165 11.92 4.54 -6.72
CA LYS A 165 13.08 3.66 -6.54
C LYS A 165 13.02 2.43 -7.45
N MET A 166 11.83 1.86 -7.67
CA MET A 166 11.64 0.73 -8.58
C MET A 166 11.87 1.13 -10.04
N VAL A 167 11.41 2.31 -10.44
CA VAL A 167 11.69 2.93 -11.74
C VAL A 167 13.19 3.13 -11.92
N LYS A 168 13.86 3.75 -10.94
CA LYS A 168 15.32 3.90 -10.92
C LYS A 168 16.02 2.57 -11.16
N LYS A 169 15.64 1.54 -10.40
CA LYS A 169 16.29 0.23 -10.46
C LYS A 169 16.03 -0.51 -11.78
N THR A 170 14.83 -0.37 -12.34
CA THR A 170 14.44 -1.09 -13.55
C THR A 170 15.00 -0.43 -14.81
N TYR A 171 14.94 0.89 -14.88
CA TYR A 171 15.17 1.63 -16.13
C TYR A 171 16.45 2.44 -16.14
N ILE A 172 16.85 2.99 -14.99
CA ILE A 172 17.98 3.93 -14.92
C ILE A 172 19.28 3.19 -14.58
N GLU A 173 19.29 2.46 -13.47
CA GLU A 173 20.46 1.73 -12.94
C GLU A 173 21.11 0.79 -13.97
N PRO A 174 20.39 0.01 -14.80
CA PRO A 174 21.04 -0.86 -15.79
C PRO A 174 21.82 -0.11 -16.87
N VAL A 175 21.52 1.17 -17.09
CA VAL A 175 22.13 2.00 -18.15
C VAL A 175 23.25 2.89 -17.59
N VAL A 176 23.08 3.42 -16.38
CA VAL A 176 24.02 4.40 -15.79
C VAL A 176 24.65 3.97 -14.46
N GLY A 177 24.40 2.73 -14.02
CA GLY A 177 24.93 2.18 -12.77
C GLY A 177 24.54 3.00 -11.54
N ASP A 178 25.50 3.20 -10.64
CA ASP A 178 25.31 3.92 -9.37
C ASP A 178 25.39 5.45 -9.51
N ALA A 179 25.60 5.98 -10.72
CA ALA A 179 25.64 7.43 -10.96
C ALA A 179 24.34 8.09 -10.52
N PHE A 180 23.19 7.49 -10.86
CA PHE A 180 21.88 7.88 -10.35
C PHE A 180 21.51 6.99 -9.15
N SER A 181 21.65 7.51 -7.92
CA SER A 181 21.34 6.77 -6.69
C SER A 181 19.90 6.99 -6.17
N SER A 182 19.49 6.18 -5.18
CA SER A 182 18.22 6.37 -4.44
C SER A 182 18.14 7.71 -3.69
N TYR A 183 19.27 8.39 -3.48
CA TYR A 183 19.29 9.72 -2.86
C TYR A 183 18.60 10.76 -3.74
N HIS A 184 18.79 10.69 -5.06
CA HIS A 184 18.10 11.59 -6.00
C HIS A 184 16.58 11.39 -5.96
N CYS A 185 16.12 10.14 -5.80
CA CYS A 185 14.69 9.85 -5.59
C CYS A 185 14.18 10.49 -4.30
N LYS A 186 14.95 10.39 -3.20
CA LYS A 186 14.57 10.98 -1.90
C LYS A 186 14.46 12.50 -1.97
N VAL A 187 15.47 13.15 -2.56
CA VAL A 187 15.48 14.62 -2.73
C VAL A 187 14.32 15.08 -3.61
N CYS A 188 14.02 14.34 -4.69
CA CYS A 188 12.81 14.59 -5.48
C CYS A 188 11.56 14.54 -4.62
N MET A 189 11.38 13.48 -3.82
CA MET A 189 10.21 13.36 -2.94
C MET A 189 10.07 14.50 -1.93
N PHE A 190 11.17 14.96 -1.33
CA PHE A 190 11.14 16.11 -0.42
C PHE A 190 10.68 17.38 -1.13
N TRP A 191 11.27 17.70 -2.28
CA TRP A 191 10.86 18.88 -3.04
C TRP A 191 9.42 18.80 -3.53
N MET A 192 8.99 17.63 -4.01
CA MET A 192 7.62 17.45 -4.51
C MET A 192 6.61 17.59 -3.38
N ARG A 193 6.87 17.05 -2.18
CA ARG A 193 5.99 17.24 -1.01
C ARG A 193 5.96 18.68 -0.50
N GLU A 194 7.09 19.38 -0.53
CA GLU A 194 7.12 20.80 -0.13
C GLU A 194 6.33 21.69 -1.10
N ARG A 195 6.42 21.43 -2.41
CA ARG A 195 5.92 22.32 -3.47
C ARG A 195 4.48 22.07 -3.89
N THR A 196 3.87 20.96 -3.51
CA THR A 196 2.52 20.60 -3.95
C THR A 196 1.52 20.51 -2.80
N PRO A 197 0.22 20.78 -3.03
CA PRO A 197 -0.81 20.69 -2.01
C PRO A 197 -0.95 19.29 -1.44
N HIS A 198 -1.39 19.18 -0.18
CA HIS A 198 -1.56 17.89 0.51
C HIS A 198 -2.56 16.99 -0.22
N GLU A 199 -3.65 17.57 -0.73
CA GLU A 199 -4.78 16.92 -1.40
C GLU A 199 -4.36 16.17 -2.67
N LEU A 200 -3.22 16.56 -3.27
CA LEU A 200 -2.66 15.86 -4.41
C LEU A 200 -2.17 14.46 -4.04
N TRP A 201 -1.72 14.24 -2.80
CA TRP A 201 -1.08 13.00 -2.37
C TRP A 201 -2.04 12.04 -1.72
N ARG A 202 -3.12 11.74 -2.44
CA ARG A 202 -4.10 10.72 -2.09
C ARG A 202 -3.97 9.52 -3.02
N ASN A 203 -4.48 8.37 -2.60
CA ASN A 203 -4.31 7.12 -3.34
C ASN A 203 -4.86 7.21 -4.77
N GLU A 204 -5.93 7.98 -5.02
CA GLU A 204 -6.52 8.16 -6.36
C GLU A 204 -5.58 8.88 -7.34
N ASN A 205 -4.63 9.66 -6.81
CA ASN A 205 -3.68 10.48 -7.55
C ASN A 205 -2.26 9.87 -7.56
N LEU A 206 -2.08 8.63 -7.06
CA LEU A 206 -0.78 7.99 -6.89
C LEU A 206 0.08 8.04 -8.16
N LEU A 207 -0.51 7.70 -9.32
CA LEU A 207 0.19 7.70 -10.61
C LEU A 207 0.52 9.12 -11.08
N GLN A 208 -0.38 10.07 -10.85
CA GLN A 208 -0.12 11.48 -11.16
C GLN A 208 1.06 12.00 -10.35
N CYS A 209 1.12 11.70 -9.06
CA CYS A 209 2.26 12.04 -8.21
C CYS A 209 3.57 11.40 -8.68
N LEU A 210 3.54 10.12 -9.09
CA LEU A 210 4.72 9.47 -9.69
C LEU A 210 5.19 10.17 -10.97
N VAL A 211 4.27 10.48 -11.88
CA VAL A 211 4.59 11.19 -13.13
C VAL A 211 5.13 12.58 -12.86
N LEU A 212 4.60 13.28 -11.86
CA LEU A 212 5.13 14.58 -11.42
C LEU A 212 6.57 14.46 -10.90
N CYS A 213 6.88 13.43 -10.10
CA CYS A 213 8.25 13.16 -9.66
C CYS A 213 9.19 12.84 -10.83
N ILE A 214 8.74 12.03 -11.80
CA ILE A 214 9.53 11.69 -13.01
C ILE A 214 9.78 12.95 -13.84
N ARG A 215 8.76 13.83 -13.97
CA ARG A 215 8.89 15.11 -14.66
C ARG A 215 9.89 16.04 -13.98
N GLN A 216 9.86 16.14 -12.66
CA GLN A 216 10.82 16.97 -11.94
C GLN A 216 12.27 16.46 -12.12
N LEU A 217 12.47 15.14 -12.06
CA LEU A 217 13.77 14.53 -12.37
C LEU A 217 14.20 14.79 -13.82
N TYR A 218 13.26 14.74 -14.77
CA TYR A 218 13.53 15.02 -16.18
C TYR A 218 14.00 16.47 -16.38
N GLU A 219 13.34 17.43 -15.73
CA GLU A 219 13.72 18.84 -15.75
C GLU A 219 15.13 19.05 -15.18
N TRP A 220 15.41 18.52 -13.98
CA TRP A 220 16.74 18.61 -13.36
C TRP A 220 17.83 17.94 -14.19
N ALA A 221 17.54 16.80 -14.83
CA ALA A 221 18.49 16.12 -15.70
C ALA A 221 18.75 16.92 -16.97
N THR A 222 17.74 17.62 -17.49
CA THR A 222 17.85 18.46 -18.69
C THR A 222 18.66 19.72 -18.39
N THR A 223 18.40 20.38 -17.26
CA THR A 223 19.17 21.57 -16.83
C THR A 223 20.55 21.22 -16.27
N GLY A 224 20.76 19.97 -15.86
CA GLY A 224 22.00 19.53 -15.21
C GLY A 224 22.10 19.99 -13.74
N PHE A 225 21.00 20.42 -13.14
CA PHE A 225 20.98 20.96 -11.79
C PHE A 225 19.86 20.33 -10.96
N CYS A 226 20.24 19.56 -9.94
CA CYS A 226 19.35 19.02 -8.93
C CYS A 226 19.73 19.62 -7.57
N PRO A 227 18.90 20.51 -6.99
CA PRO A 227 19.22 21.15 -5.72
C PRO A 227 19.09 20.15 -4.57
N ASP A 228 20.10 20.09 -3.72
CA ASP A 228 19.96 19.47 -2.40
C ASP A 228 18.79 20.13 -1.64
N TYR A 229 18.10 19.34 -0.84
CA TYR A 229 16.91 19.82 -0.16
C TYR A 229 17.21 20.82 0.95
N PHE A 230 18.31 20.60 1.70
CA PHE A 230 18.71 21.42 2.84
C PHE A 230 19.68 22.53 2.46
N ILE A 231 20.55 22.29 1.47
CA ILE A 231 21.50 23.28 0.95
C ILE A 231 21.17 23.52 -0.54
N VAL A 232 20.24 24.42 -0.82
CA VAL A 232 19.70 24.61 -2.18
C VAL A 232 20.75 24.95 -3.25
N THR A 233 21.87 25.53 -2.86
CA THR A 233 23.01 25.86 -3.72
C THR A 233 23.88 24.65 -4.07
N ASN A 234 23.76 23.55 -3.33
CA ASN A 234 24.49 22.31 -3.60
C ASN A 234 23.80 21.51 -4.70
N ASN A 235 24.45 21.37 -5.85
CA ASN A 235 23.97 20.56 -6.96
C ASN A 235 24.33 19.09 -6.77
N ILE A 236 23.36 18.24 -6.40
CA ILE A 236 23.62 16.81 -6.16
C ILE A 236 23.89 16.01 -7.45
N TYR A 237 23.62 16.59 -8.62
CA TYR A 237 23.98 16.00 -9.93
C TYR A 237 25.43 16.25 -10.30
N ASP A 238 26.11 17.16 -9.60
CA ASP A 238 27.47 17.53 -9.95
C ASP A 238 28.38 16.30 -9.98
N ARG A 239 29.21 16.25 -11.03
CA ARG A 239 30.13 15.18 -11.42
C ARG A 239 29.52 13.81 -11.74
N LYS A 240 28.41 13.42 -11.14
CA LYS A 240 27.77 12.10 -11.33
C LYS A 240 26.92 12.04 -12.59
N ILE A 241 26.23 13.13 -12.90
CA ILE A 241 25.24 13.17 -13.99
C ILE A 241 25.67 14.21 -15.03
N ILE A 242 26.72 13.85 -15.77
CA ILE A 242 27.33 14.69 -16.81
C ILE A 242 27.46 13.92 -18.14
N GLY A 243 27.69 14.63 -19.24
CA GLY A 243 27.98 14.04 -20.55
C GLY A 243 26.97 12.97 -20.99
N SER A 244 27.48 11.79 -21.37
CA SER A 244 26.67 10.66 -21.82
C SER A 244 25.72 10.12 -20.76
N VAL A 245 26.11 10.11 -19.48
CA VAL A 245 25.27 9.68 -18.36
C VAL A 245 24.02 10.55 -18.25
N ARG A 246 24.19 11.88 -18.32
CA ARG A 246 23.07 12.83 -18.32
C ARG A 246 22.15 12.60 -19.51
N ASN A 247 22.71 12.47 -20.71
CA ASN A 247 21.93 12.24 -21.93
C ASN A 247 21.10 10.95 -21.85
N ASN A 248 21.68 9.86 -21.31
CA ASN A 248 20.97 8.61 -21.09
C ASN A 248 19.81 8.78 -20.09
N ILE A 249 20.03 9.45 -18.96
CA ILE A 249 18.98 9.71 -17.97
C ILE A 249 17.85 10.55 -18.56
N VAL A 250 18.18 11.63 -19.28
CA VAL A 250 17.20 12.50 -19.95
C VAL A 250 16.36 11.69 -20.93
N GLN A 251 16.99 10.83 -21.75
CA GLN A 251 16.27 10.02 -22.73
C GLN A 251 15.37 8.97 -22.06
N ILE A 252 15.86 8.30 -21.00
CA ILE A 252 15.06 7.33 -20.23
C ILE A 252 13.83 8.03 -19.63
N LEU A 253 14.03 9.13 -18.90
CA LEU A 253 12.94 9.85 -18.25
C LEU A 253 11.93 10.41 -19.26
N ARG A 254 12.39 10.90 -20.42
CA ARG A 254 11.53 11.33 -21.54
C ARG A 254 10.66 10.18 -22.05
N ASN A 255 11.24 9.01 -22.28
CA ASN A 255 10.51 7.83 -22.74
C ASN A 255 9.46 7.38 -21.72
N LEU A 256 9.80 7.40 -20.42
CA LEU A 256 8.85 7.07 -19.34
C LEU A 256 7.66 8.04 -19.36
N LEU A 257 7.90 9.35 -19.49
CA LEU A 257 6.85 10.37 -19.57
C LEU A 257 5.96 10.22 -20.80
N ALA A 258 6.52 9.81 -21.94
CA ALA A 258 5.77 9.60 -23.19
C ALA A 258 4.91 8.32 -23.20
N SER A 259 5.15 7.38 -22.27
CA SER A 259 4.56 6.04 -22.32
C SER A 259 3.20 5.90 -21.65
N ASN A 260 2.57 6.98 -21.17
CA ASN A 260 1.28 6.96 -20.47
C ASN A 260 1.24 5.91 -19.33
N CYS A 261 2.30 5.85 -18.53
CA CYS A 261 2.47 4.90 -17.42
C CYS A 261 2.57 3.40 -17.80
N THR A 262 2.59 3.03 -19.09
CA THR A 262 2.77 1.61 -19.50
C THR A 262 4.11 1.02 -19.06
N PHE A 263 5.12 1.87 -18.79
CA PHE A 263 6.39 1.45 -18.18
C PHE A 263 6.19 0.71 -16.85
N LEU A 264 5.10 0.92 -16.12
CA LEU A 264 4.87 0.21 -14.85
C LEU A 264 4.79 -1.31 -15.03
N LEU A 265 4.28 -1.78 -16.18
CA LEU A 265 4.19 -3.21 -16.50
C LEU A 265 5.57 -3.88 -16.62
N GLY A 266 6.59 -3.12 -16.99
CA GLY A 266 7.96 -3.61 -17.16
C GLY A 266 8.82 -3.53 -15.90
N ILE A 267 8.31 -3.00 -14.78
CA ILE A 267 9.06 -2.88 -13.53
C ILE A 267 9.52 -4.26 -13.04
N LYS A 268 10.83 -4.39 -12.82
CA LYS A 268 11.44 -5.63 -12.32
C LYS A 268 11.42 -5.65 -10.78
N CYS A 269 10.64 -6.57 -10.21
CA CYS A 269 10.56 -6.80 -8.76
C CYS A 269 11.72 -7.64 -8.17
N CYS A 270 12.93 -7.57 -8.73
CA CYS A 270 14.04 -8.49 -8.39
C CYS A 270 14.68 -8.29 -7.00
N LYS A 271 14.19 -7.38 -6.15
CA LYS A 271 14.55 -7.28 -4.72
C LYS A 271 13.33 -7.08 -3.82
N LEU A 272 12.14 -7.45 -4.29
CA LEU A 272 10.93 -7.41 -3.49
C LEU A 272 11.11 -8.24 -2.21
N GLU A 273 11.86 -9.34 -2.28
CA GLU A 273 12.21 -10.19 -1.15
C GLU A 273 13.00 -9.46 -0.07
N GLN A 274 14.09 -8.78 -0.44
CA GLN A 274 14.85 -7.97 0.51
C GLN A 274 14.05 -6.76 1.01
N TYR A 275 13.29 -6.09 0.15
CA TYR A 275 12.55 -4.88 0.51
C TYR A 275 11.37 -5.16 1.45
N ILE A 276 10.54 -6.15 1.14
CA ILE A 276 9.44 -6.52 2.02
C ILE A 276 10.00 -7.10 3.31
N THR A 277 11.10 -7.86 3.30
CA THR A 277 11.76 -8.31 4.56
C THR A 277 12.25 -7.13 5.42
N ASP A 278 12.83 -6.09 4.81
CA ASP A 278 13.28 -4.88 5.50
C ASP A 278 12.12 -4.00 6.02
N GLU A 279 10.97 -3.99 5.35
CA GLU A 279 9.78 -3.25 5.80
C GLU A 279 8.95 -4.06 6.82
N ILE A 280 8.81 -5.37 6.62
CA ILE A 280 8.20 -6.32 7.56
C ILE A 280 8.90 -6.29 8.91
N SER A 281 10.24 -6.21 8.91
CA SER A 281 11.01 -6.10 10.16
C SER A 281 10.81 -4.77 10.91
N ARG A 282 10.14 -3.77 10.29
CA ARG A 282 9.92 -2.42 10.83
C ARG A 282 8.49 -2.14 11.29
N PHE A 283 7.51 -2.99 11.01
CA PHE A 283 6.09 -2.77 11.34
C PHE A 283 5.47 -3.90 12.15
N ASP A 284 4.50 -3.58 13.02
CA ASP A 284 3.68 -4.57 13.72
C ASP A 284 2.89 -5.45 12.76
N TYR A 285 2.78 -6.74 13.07
CA TYR A 285 2.26 -7.79 12.18
C TYR A 285 0.87 -7.55 11.55
N CYS A 286 -0.01 -6.78 12.20
CA CYS A 286 -1.33 -6.45 11.67
C CYS A 286 -1.27 -5.34 10.60
N ILE A 287 -0.27 -4.46 10.70
CA ILE A 287 0.02 -3.42 9.70
C ILE A 287 0.57 -4.06 8.42
N ILE A 288 1.25 -5.20 8.53
CA ILE A 288 1.74 -5.97 7.38
C ILE A 288 0.56 -6.51 6.57
N ALA A 289 -0.48 -7.12 7.15
CA ALA A 289 -1.61 -7.63 6.35
C ALA A 289 -2.34 -6.54 5.55
N ILE A 290 -2.57 -5.37 6.16
CA ILE A 290 -3.26 -4.22 5.52
C ILE A 290 -2.34 -3.50 4.51
N LYS A 291 -1.08 -3.25 4.87
CA LYS A 291 -0.12 -2.61 3.95
C LYS A 291 0.45 -3.57 2.90
N THR A 292 0.25 -4.87 3.01
CA THR A 292 0.69 -5.79 1.95
C THR A 292 -0.33 -5.89 0.82
N GLU A 293 -1.59 -5.55 1.08
CA GLU A 293 -2.53 -5.19 0.01
C GLU A 293 -2.07 -3.90 -0.69
N GLU A 294 -1.60 -2.90 0.04
CA GLU A 294 -0.96 -1.73 -0.55
C GLU A 294 0.27 -2.13 -1.35
N ILE A 295 1.15 -3.00 -0.85
CA ILE A 295 2.31 -3.48 -1.60
C ILE A 295 1.86 -4.29 -2.83
N VAL A 296 0.80 -5.09 -2.79
CA VAL A 296 0.24 -5.82 -3.95
C VAL A 296 -0.46 -4.88 -4.93
N ASN A 297 -1.19 -3.87 -4.47
CA ASN A 297 -1.80 -2.80 -5.28
C ASN A 297 -0.72 -1.88 -5.88
N HIS A 298 0.39 -1.69 -5.16
CA HIS A 298 1.56 -0.91 -5.54
C HIS A 298 2.45 -1.65 -6.53
N MET A 299 2.52 -2.97 -6.38
CA MET A 299 3.12 -3.88 -7.34
C MET A 299 2.25 -3.94 -8.60
N LEU A 300 0.96 -4.22 -8.48
CA LEU A 300 0.07 -4.38 -9.62
C LEU A 300 -0.28 -3.08 -10.33
N SER A 301 -0.17 -1.90 -9.69
CA SER A 301 -0.39 -0.57 -10.26
C SER A 301 -1.54 -0.46 -11.29
N LEU A 302 -2.60 -1.23 -11.08
CA LEU A 302 -3.82 -1.24 -11.88
C LEU A 302 -5.07 -1.02 -11.02
N SER A 303 -4.98 -1.18 -9.70
CA SER A 303 -6.10 -1.02 -8.77
C SER A 303 -6.16 0.35 -8.08
N ALA A 304 -5.04 1.07 -7.93
CA ALA A 304 -5.00 2.36 -7.22
C ALA A 304 -5.47 3.57 -8.04
N ALA A 305 -5.79 3.39 -9.32
CA ALA A 305 -6.24 4.48 -10.18
C ALA A 305 -7.63 4.19 -10.71
N SER A 306 -8.68 4.39 -9.91
CA SER A 306 -10.05 4.49 -10.46
C SER A 306 -10.11 5.47 -11.65
N ASN A 307 -9.25 6.49 -11.66
CA ASN A 307 -9.14 7.49 -12.72
C ASN A 307 -8.24 7.11 -13.92
N CYS A 308 -7.33 6.12 -13.81
CA CYS A 308 -6.52 5.61 -14.93
C CYS A 308 -6.82 4.15 -15.29
N ARG A 309 -7.70 3.46 -14.54
CA ARG A 309 -8.19 2.09 -14.80
C ARG A 309 -8.68 2.01 -16.23
N SER A 310 -9.54 2.94 -16.64
CA SER A 310 -10.02 3.01 -18.01
C SER A 310 -8.91 3.20 -19.04
N SER A 311 -7.79 3.84 -18.72
CA SER A 311 -6.69 4.14 -19.65
C SER A 311 -5.71 2.98 -19.78
N ILE A 312 -5.30 2.32 -18.69
CA ILE A 312 -4.34 1.20 -18.75
C ILE A 312 -5.02 -0.08 -19.25
N LEU A 313 -6.30 -0.30 -18.90
CA LEU A 313 -7.08 -1.46 -19.38
C LEU A 313 -7.12 -1.54 -20.91
N GLN A 314 -7.18 -0.40 -21.62
CA GLN A 314 -7.19 -0.35 -23.09
C GLN A 314 -5.89 -0.89 -23.72
N TYR A 315 -4.77 -0.81 -23.00
CA TYR A 315 -3.46 -1.25 -23.47
C TYR A 315 -3.12 -2.68 -23.02
N ILE A 316 -3.92 -3.31 -22.16
CA ILE A 316 -3.71 -4.70 -21.72
C ILE A 316 -3.61 -5.68 -22.90
N PRO A 317 -4.46 -5.61 -23.94
CA PRO A 317 -4.31 -6.49 -25.10
C PRO A 317 -2.96 -6.34 -25.81
N GLN A 318 -2.43 -5.11 -25.88
CA GLN A 318 -1.14 -4.80 -26.52
C GLN A 318 0.07 -5.22 -25.67
N HIS A 319 -0.10 -5.34 -24.36
CA HIS A 319 0.96 -5.69 -23.40
C HIS A 319 0.70 -6.99 -22.63
N TYR A 320 -0.16 -7.87 -23.16
CA TYR A 320 -0.59 -9.10 -22.50
C TYR A 320 0.58 -9.97 -22.02
N SER A 321 1.60 -10.17 -22.86
CA SER A 321 2.79 -10.94 -22.51
C SER A 321 3.56 -10.34 -21.31
N THR A 322 3.70 -9.01 -21.29
CA THR A 322 4.39 -8.30 -20.21
C THR A 322 3.61 -8.39 -18.90
N LEU A 323 2.27 -8.28 -18.97
CA LEU A 323 1.38 -8.48 -17.85
C LEU A 323 1.49 -9.92 -17.30
N VAL A 324 1.44 -10.93 -18.15
CA VAL A 324 1.57 -12.34 -17.75
C VAL A 324 2.91 -12.60 -17.08
N ASP A 325 4.01 -12.13 -17.66
CA ASP A 325 5.35 -12.23 -17.07
C ASP A 325 5.43 -11.55 -15.70
N TYR A 326 4.76 -10.40 -15.57
CA TYR A 326 4.70 -9.67 -14.31
C TYR A 326 3.94 -10.46 -13.23
N LEU A 327 2.78 -11.00 -13.58
CA LEU A 327 1.97 -11.83 -12.69
C LEU A 327 2.71 -13.11 -12.25
N HIS A 328 3.44 -13.76 -13.16
CA HIS A 328 4.28 -14.91 -12.81
C HIS A 328 5.38 -14.56 -11.82
N ARG A 329 6.02 -13.41 -11.97
CA ARG A 329 7.04 -12.96 -11.01
C ARG A 329 6.44 -12.75 -9.63
N ILE A 330 5.29 -12.09 -9.51
CA ILE A 330 4.63 -11.91 -8.20
C ILE A 330 4.23 -13.26 -7.63
N MET A 331 3.61 -14.13 -8.44
CA MET A 331 3.19 -15.46 -7.98
C MET A 331 4.39 -16.29 -7.51
N HIS A 332 5.51 -16.27 -8.24
CA HIS A 332 6.74 -16.96 -7.86
C HIS A 332 7.25 -16.46 -6.51
N VAL A 333 7.35 -15.15 -6.32
CA VAL A 333 7.79 -14.53 -5.06
C VAL A 333 6.85 -14.92 -3.91
N SER A 334 5.54 -14.78 -4.13
CA SER A 334 4.51 -15.10 -3.15
C SER A 334 4.57 -16.57 -2.71
N LYS A 335 4.72 -17.50 -3.66
CA LYS A 335 4.91 -18.94 -3.38
C LYS A 335 6.22 -19.21 -2.67
N SER A 336 7.35 -18.71 -3.20
CA SER A 336 8.69 -18.87 -2.61
C SER A 336 8.70 -18.52 -1.13
N TRP A 337 8.10 -17.39 -0.74
CA TRP A 337 8.13 -16.97 0.66
C TRP A 337 7.24 -17.80 1.56
N SER A 338 6.08 -18.25 1.08
CA SER A 338 5.25 -19.13 1.90
C SER A 338 5.94 -20.48 2.22
N TYR A 339 6.89 -20.94 1.39
CA TYR A 339 7.69 -22.12 1.67
C TYR A 339 8.84 -21.83 2.63
N ASN A 340 9.48 -20.67 2.50
CA ASN A 340 10.70 -20.34 3.23
C ASN A 340 10.46 -19.61 4.56
N MET A 341 9.29 -19.00 4.75
CA MET A 341 8.97 -18.22 5.95
C MET A 341 8.29 -19.07 7.02
N GLN A 342 8.63 -18.82 8.28
CA GLN A 342 7.92 -19.39 9.42
C GLN A 342 6.56 -18.69 9.64
N TYR A 343 5.71 -19.29 10.46
CA TYR A 343 4.49 -18.64 10.93
C TYR A 343 4.83 -17.36 11.72
N PRO A 344 4.02 -16.29 11.63
CA PRO A 344 2.77 -16.12 10.87
C PRO A 344 2.95 -15.60 9.43
N PHE A 345 4.17 -15.30 9.00
CA PHE A 345 4.46 -14.73 7.67
C PHE A 345 4.02 -15.60 6.52
N LYS A 346 4.15 -16.92 6.67
CA LYS A 346 3.60 -17.90 5.73
C LYS A 346 2.12 -17.67 5.42
N HIS A 347 1.30 -17.42 6.44
CA HIS A 347 -0.14 -17.18 6.27
C HIS A 347 -0.43 -15.88 5.55
N ALA A 348 0.25 -14.79 5.93
CA ALA A 348 0.14 -13.51 5.24
C ALA A 348 0.46 -13.66 3.74
N MET A 349 1.54 -14.39 3.40
CA MET A 349 1.92 -14.59 2.00
C MET A 349 0.89 -15.35 1.17
N MET A 350 0.17 -16.30 1.78
CA MET A 350 -0.87 -17.06 1.12
C MET A 350 -2.16 -16.26 0.92
N ILE A 351 -2.49 -15.37 1.87
CA ILE A 351 -3.57 -14.37 1.71
C ILE A 351 -3.23 -13.42 0.56
N LEU A 352 -1.96 -13.02 0.41
CA LEU A 352 -1.56 -12.17 -0.72
C LEU A 352 -1.64 -12.91 -2.05
N THR A 353 -1.31 -14.20 -2.08
CA THR A 353 -1.50 -15.00 -3.31
C THR A 353 -2.98 -15.06 -3.68
N SER A 354 -3.89 -15.19 -2.72
CA SER A 354 -5.32 -15.20 -3.02
C SER A 354 -5.81 -13.84 -3.52
N GLN A 355 -5.39 -12.73 -2.89
CA GLN A 355 -5.68 -11.37 -3.35
C GLN A 355 -5.18 -11.12 -4.78
N LEU A 356 -3.95 -11.55 -5.09
CA LEU A 356 -3.44 -11.51 -6.47
C LEU A 356 -4.36 -12.28 -7.43
N GLY A 357 -4.83 -13.46 -7.04
CA GLY A 357 -5.77 -14.24 -7.83
C GLY A 357 -7.08 -13.50 -8.12
N PHE A 358 -7.63 -12.75 -7.15
CA PHE A 358 -8.81 -11.92 -7.35
C PHE A 358 -8.59 -10.75 -8.31
N HIS A 359 -7.42 -10.11 -8.25
CA HIS A 359 -7.07 -9.05 -9.20
C HIS A 359 -6.90 -9.59 -10.61
N VAL A 360 -6.25 -10.74 -10.79
CA VAL A 360 -6.14 -11.40 -12.10
C VAL A 360 -7.52 -11.76 -12.66
N ALA A 361 -8.41 -12.28 -11.81
CA ALA A 361 -9.78 -12.58 -12.19
C ALA A 361 -10.58 -11.31 -12.58
N THR A 362 -10.38 -10.21 -11.86
CA THR A 362 -10.96 -8.90 -12.19
C THR A 362 -10.48 -8.40 -13.54
N ILE A 363 -9.17 -8.44 -13.79
CA ILE A 363 -8.58 -8.08 -15.09
C ILE A 363 -9.17 -8.96 -16.20
N CYS A 364 -9.23 -10.27 -15.99
CA CYS A 364 -9.83 -11.19 -16.95
C CYS A 364 -11.28 -10.80 -17.29
N LYS A 365 -12.11 -10.55 -16.27
CA LYS A 365 -13.52 -10.21 -16.45
C LYS A 365 -13.70 -8.87 -17.18
N GLU A 366 -12.92 -7.86 -16.84
CA GLU A 366 -13.03 -6.51 -17.42
C GLU A 366 -12.55 -6.42 -18.87
N ASN A 367 -11.71 -7.36 -19.30
CA ASN A 367 -11.15 -7.38 -20.65
C ASN A 367 -11.64 -8.57 -21.47
N ALA A 368 -12.65 -9.30 -20.99
CA ALA A 368 -13.14 -10.52 -21.64
C ALA A 368 -13.60 -10.27 -23.08
N ASP A 369 -14.13 -9.07 -23.38
CA ASP A 369 -14.62 -8.72 -24.72
C ASP A 369 -13.50 -8.37 -25.72
N VAL A 370 -12.29 -8.07 -25.24
CA VAL A 370 -11.15 -7.60 -26.06
C VAL A 370 -10.02 -8.65 -26.13
N LEU A 371 -9.98 -9.59 -25.18
CA LEU A 371 -9.01 -10.67 -25.14
C LEU A 371 -9.46 -11.85 -26.02
N LEU A 372 -8.48 -12.59 -26.56
CA LEU A 372 -8.76 -13.87 -27.23
C LEU A 372 -9.21 -14.92 -26.20
N GLN A 373 -10.04 -15.88 -26.61
CA GLN A 373 -10.54 -16.93 -25.71
C GLN A 373 -9.40 -17.68 -24.98
N GLU A 374 -8.31 -18.00 -25.68
CA GLU A 374 -7.12 -18.64 -25.08
C GLU A 374 -6.46 -17.78 -23.98
N GLN A 375 -6.48 -16.45 -24.13
CA GLN A 375 -5.96 -15.52 -23.12
C GLN A 375 -6.87 -15.45 -21.91
N VAL A 376 -8.19 -15.46 -22.13
CA VAL A 376 -9.19 -15.56 -21.06
C VAL A 376 -9.01 -16.85 -20.27
N ASP A 377 -8.94 -17.99 -20.96
CA ASP A 377 -8.75 -19.31 -20.34
C ASP A 377 -7.45 -19.37 -19.53
N TYR A 378 -6.38 -18.77 -20.06
CA TYR A 378 -5.10 -18.67 -19.37
C TYR A 378 -5.18 -17.81 -18.09
N LEU A 379 -5.78 -16.62 -18.15
CA LEU A 379 -5.93 -15.76 -16.97
C LEU A 379 -6.84 -16.40 -15.92
N VAL A 380 -7.89 -17.11 -16.34
CA VAL A 380 -8.73 -17.91 -15.44
C VAL A 380 -7.92 -19.02 -14.77
N ALA A 381 -7.08 -19.74 -15.51
CA ALA A 381 -6.20 -20.76 -14.95
C ALA A 381 -5.18 -20.16 -13.97
N LEU A 382 -4.60 -19.01 -14.29
CA LEU A 382 -3.64 -18.29 -13.45
C LEU A 382 -4.30 -17.79 -12.16
N ALA A 383 -5.47 -17.15 -12.25
CA ALA A 383 -6.26 -16.75 -11.10
C ALA A 383 -6.60 -17.96 -10.22
N SER A 384 -7.09 -19.05 -10.83
CA SER A 384 -7.42 -20.29 -10.13
C SER A 384 -6.20 -20.90 -9.43
N GLY A 385 -5.02 -20.85 -10.04
CA GLY A 385 -3.77 -21.33 -9.44
C GLY A 385 -3.30 -20.50 -8.24
N CYS A 386 -3.47 -19.17 -8.31
CA CYS A 386 -3.19 -18.26 -7.20
C CYS A 386 -4.16 -18.48 -6.03
N LEU A 387 -5.45 -18.62 -6.35
CA LEU A 387 -6.50 -18.85 -5.36
C LEU A 387 -6.35 -20.22 -4.71
N SER A 388 -6.03 -21.27 -5.48
CA SER A 388 -5.78 -22.62 -4.96
C SER A 388 -4.61 -22.67 -3.97
N PHE A 389 -3.62 -21.80 -4.15
CA PHE A 389 -2.52 -21.66 -3.22
C PHE A 389 -2.96 -21.03 -1.89
N GLY A 390 -3.77 -19.97 -1.96
CA GLY A 390 -4.32 -19.27 -0.79
C GLY A 390 -5.36 -20.06 -0.01
N ILE A 391 -6.00 -21.08 -0.61
CA ILE A 391 -6.95 -21.99 0.06
C ILE A 391 -6.36 -22.55 1.36
N ASN A 392 -5.07 -22.85 1.42
CA ASN A 392 -4.45 -23.43 2.62
C ASN A 392 -4.28 -22.43 3.79
N SER A 393 -4.64 -21.15 3.62
CA SER A 393 -4.54 -20.09 4.66
C SER A 393 -5.88 -19.48 5.04
N ASP A 394 -6.79 -19.34 4.08
CA ASP A 394 -8.14 -18.82 4.25
C ASP A 394 -9.07 -19.60 3.32
N THR A 395 -9.41 -20.82 3.75
CA THR A 395 -10.19 -21.77 2.95
C THR A 395 -11.57 -21.24 2.60
N THR A 396 -12.19 -20.47 3.50
CA THR A 396 -13.62 -20.17 3.43
C THR A 396 -13.86 -18.90 2.63
N SER A 397 -13.19 -17.79 2.96
CA SER A 397 -13.37 -16.52 2.25
C SER A 397 -12.94 -16.65 0.79
N VAL A 398 -11.80 -17.31 0.53
CA VAL A 398 -11.27 -17.49 -0.83
C VAL A 398 -12.23 -18.31 -1.70
N ARG A 399 -12.78 -19.41 -1.17
CA ARG A 399 -13.74 -20.24 -1.90
C ARG A 399 -15.08 -19.52 -2.14
N LEU A 400 -15.53 -18.68 -1.22
CA LEU A 400 -16.74 -17.89 -1.39
C LEU A 400 -16.55 -16.79 -2.45
N LYS A 401 -15.41 -16.10 -2.46
CA LYS A 401 -15.07 -15.17 -3.54
C LYS A 401 -14.91 -15.85 -4.91
N LEU A 402 -14.38 -17.08 -4.95
CA LEU A 402 -14.36 -17.92 -6.17
C LEU A 402 -15.77 -18.21 -6.69
N CYS A 403 -16.75 -18.41 -5.81
CA CYS A 403 -18.15 -18.51 -6.21
C CYS A 403 -18.65 -17.21 -6.86
N GLY A 404 -18.25 -16.05 -6.32
CA GLY A 404 -18.50 -14.72 -6.93
C GLY A 404 -18.00 -14.63 -8.36
N LEU A 405 -16.73 -14.98 -8.58
CA LEU A 405 -16.15 -15.02 -9.92
C LEU A 405 -16.88 -16.00 -10.85
N GLY A 406 -17.12 -17.23 -10.40
CA GLY A 406 -17.85 -18.23 -11.19
C GLY A 406 -19.25 -17.76 -11.58
N MET A 407 -19.91 -16.98 -10.72
CA MET A 407 -21.19 -16.36 -11.03
C MET A 407 -21.08 -15.31 -12.14
N GLU A 408 -20.07 -14.45 -12.10
CA GLU A 408 -19.88 -13.38 -13.10
C GLU A 408 -19.38 -13.93 -14.44
N LEU A 409 -18.66 -15.05 -14.45
CA LEU A 409 -18.24 -15.76 -15.66
C LEU A 409 -19.28 -16.75 -16.19
N GLY A 410 -20.34 -17.06 -15.43
CA GLY A 410 -21.28 -18.14 -15.79
C GLY A 410 -20.67 -19.55 -15.70
N ASN A 411 -19.54 -19.72 -15.00
CA ASN A 411 -18.83 -20.98 -14.86
C ASN A 411 -19.41 -21.80 -13.70
N HIS A 412 -20.37 -22.67 -14.00
CA HIS A 412 -21.05 -23.51 -13.00
C HIS A 412 -20.15 -24.53 -12.31
N TYR A 413 -19.17 -25.09 -13.04
CA TYR A 413 -18.22 -26.05 -12.49
C TYR A 413 -17.38 -25.42 -11.38
N LEU A 414 -16.92 -24.19 -11.60
CA LEU A 414 -16.15 -23.42 -10.62
C LEU A 414 -16.95 -23.14 -9.34
N ILE A 415 -18.24 -22.77 -9.48
CA ILE A 415 -19.13 -22.56 -8.33
C ILE A 415 -19.31 -23.86 -7.54
N GLN A 416 -19.61 -24.97 -8.23
CA GLN A 416 -19.91 -26.24 -7.57
C GLN A 416 -18.72 -26.80 -6.81
N THR A 417 -17.55 -26.85 -7.44
CA THR A 417 -16.30 -27.33 -6.82
C THR A 417 -15.92 -26.46 -5.63
N SER A 418 -16.07 -25.14 -5.73
CA SER A 418 -15.79 -24.22 -4.62
C SER A 418 -16.71 -24.43 -3.42
N LEU A 419 -18.01 -24.67 -3.65
CA LEU A 419 -18.99 -24.91 -2.58
C LEU A 419 -18.85 -26.28 -1.92
N GLN A 420 -18.58 -27.36 -2.68
CA GLN A 420 -18.51 -28.73 -2.16
C GLN A 420 -17.46 -28.88 -1.05
N HIS A 421 -16.31 -28.24 -1.20
CA HIS A 421 -15.24 -28.31 -0.21
C HIS A 421 -15.49 -27.46 1.05
N ILE A 422 -16.43 -26.51 1.01
CA ILE A 422 -16.84 -25.76 2.21
C ILE A 422 -17.80 -26.62 3.05
N SER A 423 -18.69 -27.39 2.41
CA SER A 423 -19.67 -28.23 3.11
C SER A 423 -19.07 -29.42 3.88
N ASP A 424 -17.90 -29.92 3.46
CA ASP A 424 -17.20 -31.01 4.16
C ASP A 424 -16.49 -30.53 5.44
N TYR A 425 -16.10 -29.26 5.48
CA TYR A 425 -15.59 -28.63 6.69
C TYR A 425 -16.78 -28.22 7.55
N ARG A 426 -17.04 -28.95 8.65
CA ARG A 426 -18.09 -28.54 9.61
C ARG A 426 -17.74 -27.15 10.15
N MET A 427 -18.30 -26.10 9.53
CA MET A 427 -18.13 -24.70 9.95
C MET A 427 -18.35 -24.58 11.47
N ARG A 428 -19.36 -25.26 12.02
CA ARG A 428 -19.62 -25.35 13.48
C ARG A 428 -18.40 -25.70 14.35
N TYR A 429 -17.44 -26.50 13.86
CA TYR A 429 -16.22 -26.86 14.60
C TYR A 429 -15.19 -25.72 14.61
N ILE A 430 -15.08 -24.94 13.52
CA ILE A 430 -14.26 -23.73 13.48
C ILE A 430 -14.86 -22.68 14.43
N PHE A 431 -16.19 -22.49 14.37
CA PHE A 431 -16.92 -21.58 15.24
C PHE A 431 -16.78 -21.95 16.73
N SER A 432 -16.90 -23.22 17.12
CA SER A 432 -16.79 -23.64 18.53
C SER A 432 -15.38 -23.48 19.11
N SER A 433 -14.34 -23.64 18.28
CA SER A 433 -12.94 -23.56 18.72
C SER A 433 -12.51 -22.11 18.99
N ALA A 434 -13.01 -21.16 18.21
CA ALA A 434 -12.66 -19.74 18.33
C ALA A 434 -13.64 -18.90 19.20
N MET A 435 -14.84 -19.43 19.51
CA MET A 435 -15.81 -18.81 20.42
C MET A 435 -15.40 -18.76 21.90
N HIS A 436 -14.36 -19.49 22.33
CA HIS A 436 -13.84 -19.37 23.70
C HIS A 436 -13.20 -17.99 24.00
N HIS A 437 -13.09 -17.10 23.01
CA HIS A 437 -12.38 -15.81 23.13
C HIS A 437 -13.25 -14.56 22.86
N SER A 438 -14.58 -14.68 22.70
CA SER A 438 -15.45 -13.65 22.09
C SER A 438 -15.99 -12.52 22.98
N HIS A 439 -15.59 -12.38 24.24
CA HIS A 439 -16.18 -11.38 25.16
C HIS A 439 -15.87 -9.88 24.88
N TYR A 440 -15.26 -9.48 23.76
CA TYR A 440 -14.63 -8.15 23.62
C TYR A 440 -14.88 -7.42 22.27
N SER A 441 -16.11 -7.37 21.75
CA SER A 441 -16.37 -6.87 20.38
C SER A 441 -16.87 -5.43 20.21
N LYS A 442 -17.07 -4.61 21.25
CA LYS A 442 -17.59 -3.22 21.06
C LYS A 442 -16.55 -2.09 21.02
N TYR A 443 -15.26 -2.37 21.26
CA TYR A 443 -14.22 -1.34 21.47
C TYR A 443 -12.86 -1.61 20.77
N ARG A 444 -12.85 -2.37 19.67
CA ARG A 444 -11.59 -2.92 19.10
C ARG A 444 -11.29 -2.47 17.67
N ILE A 445 -11.01 -1.18 17.49
CA ILE A 445 -10.01 -0.74 16.50
C ILE A 445 -8.96 0.12 17.21
N GLU A 446 -9.36 1.11 18.03
CA GLU A 446 -8.40 1.95 18.78
C GLU A 446 -7.60 1.21 19.88
N ARG A 447 -8.18 0.19 20.53
CA ARG A 447 -7.52 -0.55 21.62
C ARG A 447 -6.60 -1.68 21.12
N LEU A 448 -6.78 -2.15 19.89
CA LEU A 448 -5.91 -3.15 19.24
C LEU A 448 -4.51 -2.61 18.97
N PHE A 449 -4.36 -1.30 18.81
CA PHE A 449 -3.06 -0.63 18.64
C PHE A 449 -2.22 -0.54 19.93
N ARG A 450 -2.78 -0.87 21.11
CA ARG A 450 -2.07 -0.72 22.40
C ARG A 450 -1.60 -2.02 23.05
N ASN A 451 -2.23 -3.17 22.76
CA ASN A 451 -1.93 -4.42 23.47
C ASN A 451 -1.46 -5.52 22.51
N ARG A 452 -0.28 -6.07 22.80
CA ARG A 452 0.36 -7.21 22.12
C ARG A 452 -0.50 -8.48 22.28
N TYR A 453 -1.37 -8.75 21.31
CA TYR A 453 -2.05 -10.05 21.21
C TYR A 453 -1.22 -11.05 20.40
N ASN A 454 -1.50 -12.36 20.58
CA ASN A 454 -0.95 -13.42 19.75
C ASN A 454 -1.54 -13.32 18.33
N THR A 455 -0.69 -12.92 17.38
CA THR A 455 -1.01 -12.64 15.96
C THR A 455 -1.67 -13.80 15.22
N GLU A 456 -1.43 -15.04 15.64
CA GLU A 456 -1.96 -16.25 15.00
C GLU A 456 -3.48 -16.40 15.20
N GLU A 457 -3.98 -16.07 16.40
CA GLU A 457 -5.41 -16.06 16.73
C GLU A 457 -6.19 -14.98 15.96
N LEU A 458 -5.57 -13.82 15.71
CA LEU A 458 -6.22 -12.69 15.04
C LEU A 458 -6.47 -12.94 13.54
N LEU A 459 -5.49 -13.54 12.85
CA LEU A 459 -5.61 -13.90 11.44
C LEU A 459 -6.59 -15.06 11.23
N GLN A 460 -6.61 -16.04 12.15
CA GLN A 460 -7.61 -17.11 12.14
C GLN A 460 -9.02 -16.55 12.35
N THR A 461 -9.22 -15.54 13.21
CA THR A 461 -10.54 -14.98 13.52
C THR A 461 -11.09 -13.98 12.50
N GLN A 462 -10.27 -13.25 11.75
CA GLN A 462 -10.81 -12.37 10.68
C GLN A 462 -11.19 -13.13 9.41
N THR A 463 -10.42 -14.17 9.04
CA THR A 463 -10.57 -14.92 7.78
C THR A 463 -11.60 -16.05 7.85
N SER A 464 -11.86 -16.60 9.04
CA SER A 464 -12.86 -17.67 9.20
C SER A 464 -14.31 -17.16 9.34
N TYR A 465 -14.50 -15.93 9.83
CA TYR A 465 -15.83 -15.43 10.18
C TYR A 465 -16.47 -14.51 9.14
N SER A 466 -15.68 -13.75 8.37
CA SER A 466 -16.18 -12.73 7.45
C SER A 466 -15.53 -12.81 6.07
N VAL A 467 -16.32 -12.50 5.04
CA VAL A 467 -15.88 -12.31 3.66
C VAL A 467 -15.94 -10.83 3.35
N VAL A 468 -14.81 -10.25 2.99
CA VAL A 468 -14.66 -8.82 2.67
C VAL A 468 -14.45 -8.62 1.18
N TYR A 469 -15.27 -7.80 0.53
CA TYR A 469 -15.07 -7.36 -0.86
C TYR A 469 -14.68 -5.88 -0.90
N LEU A 470 -13.54 -5.61 -1.52
CA LEU A 470 -12.97 -4.27 -1.66
C LEU A 470 -13.45 -3.59 -2.95
N PRO A 471 -13.54 -2.25 -3.03
CA PRO A 471 -13.92 -1.51 -4.24
C PRO A 471 -13.24 -1.97 -5.54
N SER A 472 -11.98 -2.40 -5.47
CA SER A 472 -11.24 -2.96 -6.61
C SER A 472 -11.85 -4.26 -7.15
N GLU A 473 -12.47 -5.07 -6.28
CA GLU A 473 -13.05 -6.38 -6.56
C GLU A 473 -14.53 -6.30 -7.01
N ILE A 474 -15.05 -5.09 -7.27
CA ILE A 474 -16.47 -4.89 -7.62
C ILE A 474 -16.94 -5.73 -8.82
N SER A 475 -16.04 -5.98 -9.78
CA SER A 475 -16.33 -6.75 -11.01
C SER A 475 -16.56 -8.24 -10.76
N ILE A 476 -16.01 -8.79 -9.67
CA ILE A 476 -16.20 -10.18 -9.24
C ILE A 476 -17.17 -10.31 -8.06
N THR A 477 -17.62 -9.18 -7.49
CA THR A 477 -18.55 -9.13 -6.37
C THR A 477 -19.99 -9.33 -6.86
N PRO A 478 -20.82 -10.17 -6.21
CA PRO A 478 -22.23 -10.32 -6.56
C PRO A 478 -23.01 -9.00 -6.43
N LYS A 479 -23.94 -8.74 -7.36
CA LYS A 479 -24.70 -7.48 -7.46
C LYS A 479 -25.25 -6.93 -6.12
N PRO A 480 -25.82 -7.72 -5.20
CA PRO A 480 -26.35 -7.18 -3.94
C PRO A 480 -25.26 -6.73 -2.98
N LEU A 481 -24.13 -7.46 -2.96
CA LEU A 481 -22.95 -7.07 -2.18
C LEU A 481 -22.26 -5.83 -2.77
N ARG A 482 -22.37 -5.58 -4.09
CA ARG A 482 -21.88 -4.31 -4.67
C ARG A 482 -22.54 -3.09 -4.05
N MET A 483 -23.81 -3.20 -3.65
CA MET A 483 -24.53 -2.09 -3.01
C MET A 483 -23.98 -1.77 -1.62
N GLU A 484 -23.42 -2.79 -0.94
CA GLU A 484 -22.72 -2.64 0.34
C GLU A 484 -21.38 -1.90 0.21
N MET A 485 -20.81 -1.83 -1.00
CA MET A 485 -19.53 -1.14 -1.28
C MET A 485 -19.70 0.37 -1.50
N PHE A 486 -20.89 0.92 -1.26
CA PHE A 486 -21.19 2.34 -1.47
C PHE A 486 -21.97 2.94 -0.30
N ARG A 487 -21.73 2.43 0.91
CA ARG A 487 -22.45 2.86 2.11
C ARG A 487 -22.20 4.34 2.44
N SER A 488 -21.03 4.89 2.10
CA SER A 488 -20.69 6.29 2.37
C SER A 488 -21.55 7.27 1.54
N LEU A 489 -22.00 6.89 0.34
CA LEU A 489 -22.79 7.74 -0.54
C LEU A 489 -24.17 8.10 0.03
N GLY A 490 -24.64 7.38 1.05
CA GLY A 490 -25.90 7.64 1.74
C GLY A 490 -25.77 8.53 2.99
N VAL A 491 -24.59 9.11 3.26
CA VAL A 491 -24.32 9.89 4.48
C VAL A 491 -24.39 11.40 4.19
N PRO A 492 -25.03 12.21 5.06
CA PRO A 492 -25.03 13.67 4.93
C PRO A 492 -23.61 14.23 4.81
N SER A 493 -23.40 15.22 3.94
CA SER A 493 -22.08 15.77 3.62
C SER A 493 -21.30 16.28 4.84
N GLU A 494 -22.01 16.72 5.88
CA GLU A 494 -21.44 17.24 7.12
C GLU A 494 -20.81 16.17 8.02
N LEU A 495 -21.18 14.90 7.82
CA LEU A 495 -20.69 13.76 8.58
C LEU A 495 -19.65 12.94 7.81
N ARG A 496 -19.34 13.33 6.57
CA ARG A 496 -18.40 12.63 5.69
C ARG A 496 -16.98 13.10 5.94
N GLU A 497 -16.09 12.14 6.15
CA GLU A 497 -14.65 12.36 6.26
C GLU A 497 -13.95 11.43 5.27
N GLU A 498 -13.31 11.98 4.24
CA GLU A 498 -12.78 11.18 3.12
C GLU A 498 -11.82 10.04 3.54
N SER A 499 -11.01 10.24 4.58
CA SER A 499 -10.06 9.23 5.06
C SER A 499 -10.70 8.12 5.90
N SER A 500 -11.84 8.37 6.55
CA SER A 500 -12.54 7.39 7.40
C SER A 500 -13.73 6.75 6.67
N ASP A 501 -14.33 7.45 5.70
CA ASP A 501 -15.44 6.96 4.86
C ASP A 501 -15.05 5.78 3.95
N ILE A 502 -13.78 5.72 3.51
CA ILE A 502 -13.29 4.68 2.59
C ILE A 502 -13.50 3.25 3.13
N TRP A 503 -13.46 3.09 4.45
CA TRP A 503 -13.67 1.80 5.13
C TRP A 503 -15.12 1.35 5.08
N PHE A 504 -16.06 2.28 4.96
CA PHE A 504 -17.48 1.95 4.84
C PHE A 504 -17.86 1.50 3.44
N ASP A 505 -17.05 1.80 2.42
CA ASP A 505 -17.30 1.39 1.03
C ASP A 505 -16.74 -0.01 0.71
N TRP A 506 -16.53 -0.83 1.75
CA TRP A 506 -16.23 -2.26 1.63
C TRP A 506 -17.48 -3.08 1.94
N ALA A 507 -17.67 -4.21 1.26
CA ALA A 507 -18.74 -5.14 1.59
C ALA A 507 -18.24 -6.24 2.52
N GLU A 508 -18.75 -6.28 3.75
CA GLU A 508 -18.40 -7.30 4.75
C GLU A 508 -19.62 -8.15 5.08
N ILE A 509 -19.49 -9.47 4.95
CA ILE A 509 -20.57 -10.42 5.22
C ILE A 509 -20.06 -11.65 5.95
N ASP A 510 -20.81 -12.13 6.93
CA ASP A 510 -20.48 -13.36 7.65
C ASP A 510 -20.37 -14.56 6.69
N SER A 511 -19.32 -15.38 6.84
CA SER A 511 -18.99 -16.49 5.94
C SER A 511 -20.13 -17.48 5.76
N LEU A 512 -20.85 -17.80 6.85
CA LEU A 512 -21.99 -18.73 6.80
C LEU A 512 -23.18 -18.12 6.03
N MET A 513 -23.45 -16.84 6.25
CA MET A 513 -24.48 -16.11 5.50
C MET A 513 -24.12 -16.01 4.02
N CYS A 514 -22.86 -15.71 3.72
CA CYS A 514 -22.31 -15.64 2.37
C CYS A 514 -22.43 -16.99 1.65
N LEU A 515 -22.13 -18.09 2.33
CA LEU A 515 -22.28 -19.47 1.80
C LEU A 515 -23.72 -19.75 1.36
N TYR A 516 -24.70 -19.56 2.26
CA TYR A 516 -26.10 -19.82 1.94
C TYR A 516 -26.62 -18.87 0.86
N PHE A 517 -26.14 -17.63 0.85
CA PHE A 517 -26.47 -16.69 -0.21
C PHE A 517 -25.95 -17.14 -1.59
N PHE A 518 -24.71 -17.65 -1.68
CA PHE A 518 -24.19 -18.21 -2.92
C PHE A 518 -24.94 -19.47 -3.36
N GLN A 519 -25.33 -20.34 -2.43
CA GLN A 519 -26.21 -21.48 -2.72
C GLN A 519 -27.55 -21.01 -3.28
N TYR A 520 -28.19 -20.01 -2.65
CA TYR A 520 -29.44 -19.41 -3.11
C TYR A 520 -29.31 -18.89 -4.56
N LEU A 521 -28.28 -18.09 -4.85
CA LEU A 521 -28.03 -17.56 -6.20
C LEU A 521 -27.81 -18.68 -7.22
N ASN A 522 -27.04 -19.72 -6.87
CA ASN A 522 -26.70 -20.80 -7.78
C ASN A 522 -27.93 -21.64 -8.11
N PHE A 523 -28.70 -22.03 -7.09
CA PHE A 523 -29.93 -22.80 -7.28
C PHE A 523 -31.03 -21.99 -7.98
N SER A 524 -31.06 -20.66 -7.79
CA SER A 524 -31.95 -19.77 -8.54
C SER A 524 -31.67 -19.82 -10.04
N ARG A 525 -30.40 -19.71 -10.43
CA ARG A 525 -29.98 -19.81 -11.85
C ARG A 525 -30.28 -21.17 -12.46
N GLN A 526 -30.05 -22.24 -11.69
CA GLN A 526 -30.36 -23.62 -12.11
C GLN A 526 -31.85 -23.98 -12.05
N ARG A 527 -32.74 -23.05 -11.64
CA ARG A 527 -34.18 -23.30 -11.44
C ARG A 527 -34.49 -24.46 -10.47
N LYS A 528 -33.59 -24.75 -9.53
CA LYS A 528 -33.75 -25.79 -8.50
C LYS A 528 -34.55 -25.27 -7.31
N VAL A 529 -35.87 -25.17 -7.48
CA VAL A 529 -36.78 -24.51 -6.54
C VAL A 529 -36.65 -25.02 -5.10
N LYS A 530 -36.60 -26.34 -4.86
CA LYS A 530 -36.49 -26.90 -3.49
C LYS A 530 -35.19 -26.49 -2.79
N HIS A 531 -34.06 -26.60 -3.47
CA HIS A 531 -32.75 -26.27 -2.92
C HIS A 531 -32.59 -24.76 -2.71
N LYS A 532 -33.17 -23.95 -3.61
CA LYS A 532 -33.24 -22.50 -3.46
C LYS A 532 -33.96 -22.09 -2.18
N HIS A 533 -35.14 -22.66 -1.91
CA HIS A 533 -35.88 -22.36 -0.68
C HIS A 533 -35.14 -22.85 0.57
N ALA A 534 -34.54 -24.04 0.55
CA ALA A 534 -33.72 -24.51 1.66
C ALA A 534 -32.55 -23.58 1.98
N ALA A 535 -31.88 -23.04 0.95
CA ALA A 535 -30.82 -22.05 1.15
C ALA A 535 -31.35 -20.75 1.77
N LEU A 536 -32.53 -20.28 1.34
CA LEU A 536 -33.19 -19.10 1.93
C LEU A 536 -33.61 -19.35 3.38
N ASP A 537 -34.15 -20.53 3.71
CA ASP A 537 -34.52 -20.91 5.07
C ASP A 537 -33.29 -20.94 5.99
N ASN A 538 -32.16 -21.44 5.48
CA ASN A 538 -30.89 -21.40 6.21
C ASN A 538 -30.42 -19.96 6.47
N MET A 539 -30.57 -19.04 5.49
CA MET A 539 -30.27 -17.63 5.69
C MET A 539 -31.16 -16.99 6.77
N ILE A 540 -32.46 -17.32 6.78
CA ILE A 540 -33.41 -16.88 7.81
C ILE A 540 -32.98 -17.39 9.19
N HIS A 541 -32.61 -18.68 9.26
CA HIS A 541 -32.15 -19.30 10.49
C HIS A 541 -30.93 -18.56 11.06
N VAL A 542 -29.89 -18.36 10.23
CA VAL A 542 -28.69 -17.60 10.62
C VAL A 542 -29.08 -16.28 11.30
N VAL A 543 -29.81 -15.42 10.60
CA VAL A 543 -30.19 -14.08 11.12
C VAL A 543 -31.04 -14.11 12.40
N SER A 544 -31.80 -15.20 12.61
CA SER A 544 -32.78 -15.31 13.69
C SER A 544 -32.25 -15.99 14.94
N THR A 545 -31.32 -16.93 14.81
CA THR A 545 -30.92 -17.83 15.92
C THR A 545 -29.45 -17.75 16.29
N GLU A 546 -28.58 -17.25 15.42
CA GLU A 546 -27.15 -17.15 15.73
C GLU A 546 -26.89 -15.90 16.59
N PRO A 547 -26.45 -16.07 17.86
CA PRO A 547 -26.31 -14.95 18.79
C PRO A 547 -25.14 -14.01 18.45
N ASP A 548 -24.17 -14.47 17.65
CA ASP A 548 -22.89 -13.80 17.41
C ASP A 548 -22.64 -13.44 15.93
N ILE A 549 -23.68 -13.01 15.20
CA ILE A 549 -23.50 -12.46 13.85
C ILE A 549 -22.78 -11.11 13.92
N LEU A 550 -21.62 -11.02 13.27
CA LEU A 550 -20.78 -9.82 13.28
C LEU A 550 -21.36 -8.72 12.37
N HIS A 551 -21.75 -9.07 11.15
CA HIS A 551 -22.23 -8.13 10.13
C HIS A 551 -23.74 -8.30 9.91
N ARG A 552 -24.50 -8.18 11.01
CA ARG A 552 -25.95 -8.46 11.02
C ARG A 552 -26.74 -7.51 10.13
N ASP A 553 -26.30 -6.27 10.00
CA ASP A 553 -26.83 -5.28 9.05
C ASP A 553 -26.67 -5.75 7.60
N THR A 554 -25.45 -6.16 7.20
CA THR A 554 -25.22 -6.72 5.86
C THR A 554 -26.05 -7.97 5.62
N SER A 555 -26.07 -8.88 6.60
CA SER A 555 -26.84 -10.13 6.53
C SER A 555 -28.33 -9.87 6.32
N LEU A 556 -28.90 -8.89 7.04
CA LEU A 556 -30.29 -8.45 6.86
C LEU A 556 -30.53 -7.83 5.48
N ASN A 557 -29.60 -7.01 4.97
CA ASN A 557 -29.72 -6.44 3.63
C ASN A 557 -29.73 -7.53 2.55
N ILE A 558 -28.84 -8.50 2.65
CA ILE A 558 -28.76 -9.62 1.70
C ILE A 558 -30.00 -10.52 1.79
N LEU A 559 -30.50 -10.79 2.99
CA LEU A 559 -31.76 -11.51 3.18
C LEU A 559 -32.95 -10.75 2.59
N GLY A 560 -33.04 -9.44 2.85
CA GLY A 560 -34.07 -8.57 2.30
C GLY A 560 -34.03 -8.51 0.77
N TYR A 561 -32.83 -8.50 0.19
CA TYR A 561 -32.64 -8.59 -1.26
C TYR A 561 -33.20 -9.93 -1.79
N SER A 562 -32.87 -11.05 -1.15
CA SER A 562 -33.37 -12.37 -1.54
C SER A 562 -34.90 -12.44 -1.46
N PHE A 563 -35.52 -11.94 -0.39
CA PHE A 563 -36.98 -11.82 -0.31
C PHE A 563 -37.57 -10.94 -1.40
N THR A 564 -36.88 -9.87 -1.77
CA THR A 564 -37.30 -9.00 -2.88
C THR A 564 -37.32 -9.77 -4.20
N GLN A 565 -36.35 -10.66 -4.46
CA GLN A 565 -36.33 -11.54 -5.63
C GLN A 565 -37.44 -12.60 -5.61
N GLU A 566 -37.81 -13.10 -4.43
CA GLU A 566 -38.94 -14.03 -4.24
C GLU A 566 -40.31 -13.34 -4.19
N ASN A 567 -40.38 -12.04 -4.49
CA ASN A 567 -41.59 -11.22 -4.41
C ASN A 567 -42.26 -11.20 -3.01
N GLN A 568 -41.50 -11.47 -1.95
CA GLN A 568 -41.93 -11.39 -0.56
C GLN A 568 -41.66 -9.98 0.00
N LEU A 569 -42.39 -9.00 -0.54
CA LEU A 569 -42.07 -7.57 -0.35
C LEU A 569 -42.16 -7.11 1.11
N THR A 570 -43.10 -7.65 1.90
CA THR A 570 -43.23 -7.33 3.34
C THR A 570 -42.06 -7.84 4.16
N SER A 571 -41.61 -9.07 3.91
CA SER A 571 -40.43 -9.65 4.56
C SER A 571 -39.17 -8.87 4.20
N ALA A 572 -39.04 -8.50 2.92
CA ALA A 572 -37.94 -7.65 2.45
C ALA A 572 -37.90 -6.30 3.17
N TYR A 573 -39.03 -5.59 3.25
CA TYR A 573 -39.14 -4.32 3.95
C TYR A 573 -38.70 -4.43 5.41
N ARG A 574 -39.19 -5.46 6.13
CA ARG A 574 -38.81 -5.71 7.53
C ARG A 574 -37.30 -5.90 7.68
N CYS A 575 -36.67 -6.70 6.83
CA CYS A 575 -35.22 -6.89 6.87
C CYS A 575 -34.45 -5.59 6.70
N PHE A 576 -34.82 -4.76 5.71
CA PHE A 576 -34.13 -3.48 5.49
C PHE A 576 -34.32 -2.50 6.65
N ILE A 577 -35.53 -2.42 7.23
CA ILE A 577 -35.79 -1.56 8.39
C ILE A 577 -35.01 -2.05 9.63
N GLU A 578 -34.95 -3.35 9.89
CA GLU A 578 -34.14 -3.88 10.98
C GLU A 578 -32.64 -3.60 10.77
N SER A 579 -32.16 -3.70 9.53
CA SER A 579 -30.79 -3.29 9.19
C SER A 579 -30.53 -1.82 9.51
N PHE A 580 -31.46 -0.93 9.17
CA PHE A 580 -31.36 0.50 9.51
C PHE A 580 -31.30 0.76 11.01
N LYS A 581 -32.06 0.01 11.82
CA LYS A 581 -32.03 0.15 13.28
C LYS A 581 -30.66 -0.20 13.85
N ILE A 582 -29.99 -1.20 13.27
CA ILE A 582 -28.62 -1.58 13.67
C ILE A 582 -27.63 -0.49 13.26
N ARG A 583 -27.74 -0.01 12.01
CA ARG A 583 -26.80 0.94 11.43
C ARG A 583 -27.56 2.03 10.64
N PRO A 584 -27.87 3.18 11.26
CA PRO A 584 -28.63 4.26 10.60
C PRO A 584 -27.83 5.03 9.53
N TYR A 585 -26.51 5.16 9.73
CA TYR A 585 -25.56 5.81 8.83
C TYR A 585 -24.63 4.77 8.22
N TYR A 586 -24.12 4.98 7.00
CA TYR A 586 -23.25 4.01 6.30
C TYR A 586 -23.91 2.62 6.12
N ASN A 587 -25.13 2.59 5.58
CA ASN A 587 -25.88 1.36 5.36
C ASN A 587 -26.50 1.31 3.97
N ALA A 588 -26.32 0.19 3.26
CA ALA A 588 -26.85 0.00 1.91
C ALA A 588 -28.36 -0.27 1.85
N ALA A 589 -29.01 -0.50 3.00
CA ALA A 589 -30.46 -0.64 3.11
C ALA A 589 -31.22 0.51 2.43
N LYS A 590 -30.64 1.73 2.40
CA LYS A 590 -31.17 2.90 1.66
C LYS A 590 -31.42 2.58 0.19
N PHE A 591 -30.40 2.05 -0.48
CA PHE A 591 -30.48 1.73 -1.89
C PHE A 591 -31.47 0.58 -2.14
N HIS A 592 -31.47 -0.42 -1.26
CA HIS A 592 -32.38 -1.55 -1.37
C HIS A 592 -33.85 -1.17 -1.17
N LEU A 593 -34.16 -0.28 -0.20
CA LEU A 593 -35.50 0.27 -0.02
C LEU A 593 -35.96 1.04 -1.25
N GLY A 594 -35.08 1.84 -1.87
CA GLY A 594 -35.39 2.53 -3.12
C GLY A 594 -35.80 1.58 -4.24
N ILE A 595 -35.08 0.47 -4.41
CA ILE A 595 -35.42 -0.59 -5.38
C ILE A 595 -36.75 -1.26 -5.01
N LEU A 596 -36.98 -1.54 -3.73
CA LEU A 596 -38.20 -2.16 -3.24
C LEU A 596 -39.43 -1.29 -3.50
N PHE A 597 -39.34 0.02 -3.26
CA PHE A 597 -40.42 0.97 -3.55
C PHE A 597 -40.79 1.00 -5.02
N ASN A 598 -39.80 1.02 -5.90
CA ASN A 598 -40.05 0.95 -7.34
C ASN A 598 -40.78 -0.34 -7.73
N ARG A 599 -40.44 -1.48 -7.13
CA ARG A 599 -41.17 -2.75 -7.36
C ARG A 599 -42.61 -2.72 -6.84
N ILE A 600 -42.84 -2.21 -5.63
CA ILE A 600 -44.19 -2.05 -5.05
C ILE A 600 -45.07 -1.14 -5.93
N HIS A 601 -44.50 -0.04 -6.44
CA HIS A 601 -45.22 0.86 -7.35
C HIS A 601 -45.52 0.22 -8.71
N ALA A 602 -44.61 -0.59 -9.25
CA ALA A 602 -44.83 -1.31 -10.50
C ALA A 602 -45.93 -2.37 -10.38
N THR A 603 -45.96 -3.14 -9.30
CA THR A 603 -47.03 -4.13 -9.04
C THR A 603 -48.38 -3.47 -8.76
N GLY A 604 -48.39 -2.32 -8.07
CA GLY A 604 -49.60 -1.54 -7.82
C GLY A 604 -50.23 -0.91 -9.08
N ARG A 605 -49.45 -0.63 -10.13
CA ARG A 605 -49.99 -0.16 -11.43
C ARG A 605 -50.62 -1.30 -12.24
N GLY A 606 -50.17 -2.54 -12.06
CA GLY A 606 -50.74 -3.74 -12.70
C GLY A 606 -52.04 -4.25 -12.06
N HIS A 607 -52.44 -3.73 -10.89
CA HIS A 607 -53.64 -4.17 -10.15
C HIS A 607 -54.78 -3.14 -10.11
N ARG A 608 -54.71 -2.06 -10.90
CA ARG A 608 -55.85 -1.11 -11.06
C ARG A 608 -57.02 -1.67 -11.91
N HIS A 609 -57.24 -2.98 -11.92
CA HIS A 609 -58.39 -3.60 -12.59
C HIS A 609 -59.17 -4.63 -11.79
N TYR A 610 -58.81 -4.96 -10.54
CA TYR A 610 -59.71 -5.74 -9.68
C TYR A 610 -59.67 -5.24 -8.23
N GLY A 611 -60.87 -5.09 -7.65
CA GLY A 611 -61.16 -4.19 -6.54
C GLY A 611 -60.71 -4.63 -5.15
N ASN A 612 -60.65 -3.61 -4.29
CA ASN A 612 -60.77 -3.62 -2.83
C ASN A 612 -60.23 -4.83 -2.06
N ARG A 613 -58.98 -4.72 -1.61
CA ARG A 613 -58.55 -4.96 -0.22
C ARG A 613 -57.31 -4.12 0.07
N ARG A 614 -57.49 -3.02 0.80
CA ARG A 614 -56.39 -2.27 1.43
C ARG A 614 -55.85 -3.16 2.56
N ASN A 615 -54.65 -3.71 2.41
CA ASN A 615 -53.89 -4.32 3.50
C ASN A 615 -52.77 -3.37 3.90
N ASP A 616 -52.76 -3.00 5.19
CA ASP A 616 -51.78 -2.46 6.16
C ASP A 616 -50.37 -1.98 5.78
N ILE A 617 -49.91 -2.15 4.55
CA ILE A 617 -48.58 -1.69 4.10
C ILE A 617 -48.59 -0.17 3.85
N SER A 618 -49.74 0.42 3.49
CA SER A 618 -49.81 1.84 3.12
C SER A 618 -49.80 2.81 4.30
N SER A 619 -50.17 2.41 5.52
CA SER A 619 -50.21 3.34 6.66
C SER A 619 -48.82 3.65 7.21
N ASP A 620 -47.94 2.66 7.30
CA ASP A 620 -46.57 2.86 7.80
C ASP A 620 -45.64 3.51 6.74
N LEU A 621 -46.01 3.43 5.46
CA LEU A 621 -45.23 3.96 4.34
C LEU A 621 -45.40 5.45 4.06
N TYR A 622 -46.46 6.07 4.58
CA TYR A 622 -46.70 7.51 4.41
C TYR A 622 -46.17 8.36 5.59
N CYS A 623 -45.69 7.74 6.67
CA CYS A 623 -45.19 8.45 7.86
C CYS A 623 -43.71 8.83 7.82
N THR A 624 -42.94 8.43 6.80
CA THR A 624 -41.54 8.83 6.63
C THR A 624 -41.39 9.70 5.39
N ARG A 625 -41.83 10.97 5.52
CA ARG A 625 -41.33 12.03 4.62
C ARG A 625 -39.84 12.21 4.92
N TRP A 626 -39.01 11.75 4.01
CA TRP A 626 -37.57 11.97 4.01
C TRP A 626 -37.28 13.47 3.84
N GLN A 627 -36.65 14.06 4.86
CA GLN A 627 -35.73 15.19 4.76
C GLN A 627 -34.34 14.68 5.12
#